data_AF-A0A7C6A076-F1
#
_entry.id   AF-A0A7C6A076-F1
#
_cell.length_a   1.000
_cell.length_b   1.000
_cell.length_c   1.000
_cell.angle_alpha   90.00
_cell.angle_beta   90.00
_cell.angle_gamma   90.00
#
_symmetry.space_group_name_H-M   'P 1'
#
loop_
_entity.id
_entity.type
_entity.pdbx_description
1 polymer ?
#
loop_
_entity_poly.entity_id
_entity_poly.type
_entity_poly.pdbx_seq_one_letter_code
_entity_poly.pdbx_strand_id
1 'polypeptide(L)'
;MPVVEGRRYLGLLAERHLRLPLAPWAPGHFRGDPRAPALRFLRSFPVAHPEEPLDEAAFRMEAARVGALPVVEEGVLRGLVTAFDLLRGLLDWIRPKGPASRLELLVPSLEALAGVVRALEETRTPLVGLHLFREAGGLGFRVLLQVGALDTRPLLARLEALGLRPIRP
;
A
#
# COMPACT_ATOMS: atom_id res chain seq x y z
N MET A 1 20.22 4.42 0.24
CA MET A 1 20.80 5.53 1.02
C MET A 1 20.97 6.75 0.11
N PRO A 2 20.25 7.85 0.36
CA PRO A 2 20.48 9.12 -0.33
C PRO A 2 21.93 9.62 -0.11
N VAL A 3 22.54 10.21 -1.13
CA VAL A 3 23.86 10.85 -1.06
C VAL A 3 23.68 12.35 -1.23
N VAL A 4 24.32 13.13 -0.38
CA VAL A 4 24.21 14.59 -0.33
C VAL A 4 25.58 15.25 -0.27
N GLU A 5 25.64 16.49 -0.73
CA GLU A 5 26.74 17.42 -0.46
C GLU A 5 26.18 18.58 0.38
N GLY A 6 26.53 18.63 1.66
CA GLY A 6 25.79 19.43 2.63
C GLY A 6 24.32 18.99 2.68
N ARG A 7 23.41 19.84 2.23
CA ARG A 7 21.97 19.50 2.11
C ARG A 7 21.52 19.20 0.67
N ARG A 8 22.39 19.44 -0.33
CA ARG A 8 22.07 19.24 -1.74
C ARG A 8 22.00 17.76 -2.06
N TYR A 9 20.88 17.31 -2.61
CA TYR A 9 20.70 15.93 -3.05
C TYR A 9 21.51 15.65 -4.31
N LEU A 10 22.32 14.59 -4.29
CA LEU A 10 23.13 14.17 -5.43
C LEU A 10 22.60 12.90 -6.11
N GLY A 11 21.85 12.07 -5.39
CA GLY A 11 21.35 10.80 -5.91
C GLY A 11 21.11 9.77 -4.81
N LEU A 12 20.82 8.52 -5.21
CA LEU A 12 20.62 7.42 -4.27
C LEU A 12 21.52 6.23 -4.56
N LEU A 13 22.19 5.75 -3.51
CA LEU A 13 22.92 4.50 -3.50
C LEU A 13 22.01 3.38 -3.01
N ALA A 14 21.56 2.52 -3.92
CA ALA A 14 20.77 1.33 -3.60
C ALA A 14 21.69 0.11 -3.51
N GLU A 15 21.27 -0.89 -2.75
CA GLU A 15 21.99 -2.17 -2.61
C GLU A 15 22.30 -2.79 -3.99
N ARG A 16 21.32 -2.77 -4.91
CA ARG A 16 21.51 -3.26 -6.29
C ARG A 16 22.62 -2.55 -7.08
N HIS A 17 22.97 -1.31 -6.73
CA HIS A 17 24.08 -0.58 -7.37
C HIS A 17 25.45 -1.05 -6.87
N LEU A 18 25.49 -1.71 -5.71
CA LEU A 18 26.70 -2.22 -5.07
C LEU A 18 26.86 -3.74 -5.26
N ARG A 19 25.74 -4.47 -5.30
CA ARG A 19 25.72 -5.93 -5.25
C ARG A 19 26.56 -6.59 -6.34
N LEU A 20 26.42 -6.13 -7.59
CA LEU A 20 27.24 -6.67 -8.69
C LEU A 20 28.67 -6.09 -8.67
N PRO A 21 28.90 -4.77 -8.58
CA PRO A 21 30.27 -4.25 -8.65
C PRO A 21 31.18 -4.67 -7.51
N LEU A 22 30.63 -4.93 -6.32
CA LEU A 22 31.42 -5.33 -5.16
C LEU A 22 31.44 -6.85 -4.94
N ALA A 23 30.83 -7.64 -5.83
CA ALA A 23 30.84 -9.09 -5.68
C ALA A 23 32.25 -9.67 -5.90
N PRO A 24 32.75 -10.57 -5.02
CA PRO A 24 34.05 -11.23 -5.20
C PRO A 24 34.14 -12.07 -6.48
N TRP A 25 33.03 -12.43 -7.10
CA TRP A 25 32.97 -13.22 -8.33
C TRP A 25 32.62 -12.37 -9.56
N ALA A 26 32.45 -11.05 -9.43
CA ALA A 26 32.11 -10.20 -10.56
C ALA A 26 33.21 -10.22 -11.64
N PRO A 27 32.85 -10.26 -12.94
CA PRO A 27 33.81 -10.11 -14.03
C PRO A 27 34.60 -8.80 -13.91
N GLY A 28 35.86 -8.79 -14.34
CA GLY A 28 36.78 -7.66 -14.10
C GLY A 28 36.27 -6.30 -14.59
N HIS A 29 35.50 -6.25 -15.68
CA HIS A 29 34.93 -5.00 -16.21
C HIS A 29 33.69 -4.51 -15.44
N PHE A 30 33.07 -5.37 -14.63
CA PHE A 30 31.98 -4.99 -13.72
C PHE A 30 32.47 -4.72 -12.29
N ARG A 31 33.64 -5.24 -11.92
CA ARG A 31 34.18 -5.13 -10.56
C ARG A 31 34.63 -3.69 -10.27
N GLY A 32 34.05 -3.09 -9.23
CA GLY A 32 34.47 -1.79 -8.69
C GLY A 32 35.45 -1.95 -7.52
N ASP A 33 36.19 -0.88 -7.21
CA ASP A 33 37.00 -0.80 -6.00
C ASP A 33 36.11 -0.50 -4.77
N PRO A 34 36.04 -1.38 -3.75
CA PRO A 34 35.28 -1.12 -2.53
C PRO A 34 35.79 0.10 -1.74
N ARG A 35 37.02 0.55 -1.98
CA ARG A 35 37.61 1.74 -1.36
C ARG A 35 37.30 3.02 -2.13
N ALA A 36 36.67 2.92 -3.31
CA ALA A 36 36.30 4.08 -4.09
C ALA A 36 35.20 4.90 -3.38
N PRO A 37 35.14 6.23 -3.57
CA PRO A 37 34.08 7.05 -3.02
C PRO A 37 32.69 6.59 -3.46
N ALA A 38 31.70 6.68 -2.57
CA ALA A 38 30.31 6.30 -2.85
C ALA A 38 29.73 6.95 -4.12
N LEU A 39 30.19 8.16 -4.45
CA LEU A 39 29.82 8.88 -5.67
C LEU A 39 30.05 8.07 -6.96
N ARG A 40 31.06 7.18 -7.00
CA ARG A 40 31.34 6.31 -8.16
C ARG A 40 30.21 5.31 -8.44
N PHE A 41 29.46 4.93 -7.42
CA PHE A 41 28.35 3.98 -7.50
C PHE A 41 27.00 4.68 -7.53
N LEU A 42 26.98 6.02 -7.47
CA LEU A 42 25.77 6.81 -7.48
C LEU A 42 25.06 6.69 -8.84
N ARG A 43 23.73 6.69 -8.79
CA ARG A 43 22.87 6.69 -9.97
C ARG A 43 21.80 7.77 -9.81
N SER A 44 21.36 8.32 -10.94
CA SER A 44 20.13 9.11 -10.98
C SER A 44 18.98 8.22 -10.48
N PHE A 45 18.08 8.81 -9.70
CA PHE A 45 17.05 8.09 -9.00
C PHE A 45 15.80 8.96 -8.88
N PRO A 46 14.59 8.41 -9.08
CA PRO A 46 13.36 9.19 -8.96
C PRO A 46 13.23 9.77 -7.55
N VAL A 47 12.76 11.01 -7.47
CA VAL A 47 12.55 11.74 -6.22
C VAL A 47 11.07 12.09 -6.07
N ALA A 48 10.63 12.33 -4.84
CA ALA A 48 9.31 12.86 -4.52
C ALA A 48 9.40 14.31 -4.06
N HIS A 49 8.33 15.08 -4.25
CA HIS A 49 8.18 16.41 -3.66
C HIS A 49 7.53 16.31 -2.27
N PRO A 50 7.83 17.18 -1.28
CA PRO A 50 7.17 17.13 0.04
C PRO A 50 5.64 17.20 -0.02
N GLU A 51 5.10 17.97 -0.95
CA GLU A 51 3.65 18.13 -1.16
C GLU A 51 3.05 17.10 -2.13
N GLU A 52 3.83 16.10 -2.55
CA GLU A 52 3.32 15.06 -3.45
C GLU A 52 2.34 14.12 -2.72
N PRO A 53 1.16 13.85 -3.31
CA PRO A 53 0.24 12.85 -2.77
C PRO A 53 0.88 11.47 -2.62
N LEU A 54 0.52 10.78 -1.54
CA LEU A 54 1.13 9.49 -1.17
C LEU A 54 0.91 8.40 -2.22
N ASP A 55 -0.27 8.41 -2.85
CA ASP A 55 -0.68 7.50 -3.91
C ASP A 55 0.07 7.75 -5.22
N GLU A 56 0.37 9.01 -5.56
CA GLU A 56 1.25 9.33 -6.68
C GLU A 56 2.69 8.85 -6.44
N ALA A 57 3.21 9.07 -5.23
CA ALA A 57 4.53 8.55 -4.85
C ALA A 57 4.57 7.01 -4.92
N ALA A 58 3.51 6.34 -4.46
CA ALA A 58 3.36 4.89 -4.57
C ALA A 58 3.33 4.40 -6.02
N PHE A 59 2.56 5.08 -6.87
CA PHE A 59 2.48 4.78 -8.30
C PHE A 59 3.85 4.90 -8.98
N ARG A 60 4.62 5.95 -8.68
CA ARG A 60 5.97 6.12 -9.25
C ARG A 60 6.97 5.12 -8.69
N MET A 61 6.85 4.73 -7.41
CA MET A 61 7.66 3.65 -6.83
C MET A 61 7.45 2.34 -7.59
N GLU A 62 6.19 1.99 -7.86
CA GLU A 62 5.81 0.79 -8.60
C GLU A 62 6.35 0.84 -10.04
N ALA A 63 6.04 1.92 -10.77
CA ALA A 63 6.43 2.08 -12.16
C ALA A 63 7.96 2.04 -12.35
N ALA A 64 8.71 2.66 -11.43
CA ALA A 64 10.18 2.66 -11.46
C ALA A 64 10.81 1.41 -10.80
N ARG A 65 10.01 0.50 -10.24
CA ARG A 65 10.45 -0.70 -9.49
C ARG A 65 11.47 -0.35 -8.41
N VAL A 66 11.14 0.64 -7.59
CA VAL A 66 11.95 1.12 -6.46
C VAL A 66 11.18 1.02 -5.16
N GLY A 67 11.87 0.61 -4.10
CA GLY A 67 11.27 0.50 -2.76
C GLY A 67 11.33 1.76 -1.92
N ALA A 68 11.83 2.87 -2.47
CA ALA A 68 11.93 4.15 -1.77
C ALA A 68 12.02 5.31 -2.75
N LEU A 69 11.69 6.52 -2.29
CA LEU A 69 11.86 7.78 -3.00
C LEU A 69 12.46 8.81 -2.03
N PRO A 70 13.61 9.42 -2.35
CA PRO A 70 14.09 10.58 -1.62
C PRO A 70 13.10 11.73 -1.80
N VAL A 71 12.74 12.40 -0.71
CA VAL A 71 11.87 13.58 -0.74
C VAL A 71 12.76 14.81 -0.87
N VAL A 72 12.63 15.54 -1.99
CA VAL A 72 13.51 16.63 -2.39
C VAL A 72 12.69 17.86 -2.74
N GLU A 73 13.10 19.01 -2.22
CA GLU A 73 12.50 20.32 -2.49
C GLU A 73 13.62 21.29 -2.83
N GLU A 74 13.51 21.99 -3.96
CA GLU A 74 14.54 22.94 -4.42
C GLU A 74 15.96 22.35 -4.45
N GLY A 75 16.09 21.06 -4.78
CA GLY A 75 17.37 20.34 -4.82
C GLY A 75 17.92 19.94 -3.44
N VAL A 76 17.19 20.23 -2.35
CA VAL A 76 17.55 19.90 -0.97
C VAL A 76 16.84 18.62 -0.52
N LEU A 77 17.58 17.69 0.07
CA LEU A 77 16.99 16.48 0.66
C LEU A 77 16.21 16.85 1.93
N ARG A 78 14.89 16.60 1.92
CA ARG A 78 14.00 16.79 3.07
C ARG A 78 13.76 15.49 3.85
N GLY A 79 13.78 14.34 3.17
CA GLY A 79 13.55 13.06 3.80
C GLY A 79 13.61 11.88 2.84
N LEU A 80 13.09 10.74 3.28
CA LEU A 80 12.99 9.50 2.50
C LEU A 80 11.66 8.85 2.84
N VAL A 81 10.88 8.50 1.82
CA VAL A 81 9.69 7.65 1.97
C VAL A 81 9.98 6.28 1.37
N THR A 82 9.63 5.22 2.09
CA THR A 82 9.84 3.84 1.64
C THR A 82 8.50 3.16 1.36
N ALA A 83 8.51 2.09 0.56
CA ALA A 83 7.34 1.24 0.34
C ALA A 83 6.79 0.68 1.67
N PHE A 84 7.63 0.51 2.70
CA PHE A 84 7.18 0.11 4.02
C PHE A 84 6.43 1.22 4.76
N ASP A 85 6.83 2.48 4.60
CA ASP A 85 6.06 3.63 5.11
C ASP A 85 4.69 3.72 4.44
N LEU A 86 4.64 3.50 3.12
CA LEU A 86 3.37 3.41 2.37
C LEU A 86 2.48 2.29 2.90
N LEU A 87 3.05 1.10 3.11
CA LEU A 87 2.34 -0.05 3.67
C LEU A 87 1.81 0.24 5.08
N ARG A 88 2.62 0.87 5.94
CA ARG A 88 2.20 1.25 7.29
C ARG A 88 1.04 2.24 7.25
N GLY A 89 1.13 3.28 6.43
CA GLY A 89 0.04 4.25 6.26
C GLY A 89 -1.24 3.61 5.73
N LEU A 90 -1.13 2.68 4.78
CA LEU A 90 -2.27 1.91 4.27
C LEU A 90 -2.92 1.06 5.36
N LEU A 91 -2.11 0.39 6.20
CA LEU A 91 -2.61 -0.43 7.29
C LEU A 91 -3.34 0.40 8.34
N ASP A 92 -2.88 1.61 8.63
CA ASP A 92 -3.55 2.53 9.57
C ASP A 92 -4.94 2.97 9.09
N TRP A 93 -5.19 2.93 7.76
CA TRP A 93 -6.48 3.24 7.17
C TRP A 93 -7.41 2.02 7.05
N ILE A 94 -6.88 0.85 6.72
CA ILE A 94 -7.69 -0.35 6.47
C ILE A 94 -7.96 -1.15 7.75
N ARG A 95 -7.03 -1.15 8.71
CA ARG A 95 -7.18 -1.96 9.91
C ARG A 95 -8.16 -1.30 10.88
N PRO A 96 -9.14 -2.05 11.41
CA PRO A 96 -10.02 -1.52 12.44
C PRO A 96 -9.20 -1.19 13.69
N LYS A 97 -9.43 0.00 14.27
CA LYS A 97 -8.74 0.49 15.48
C LYS A 97 -9.25 -0.14 16.78
N GLY A 98 -10.14 -1.13 16.69
CA GLY A 98 -10.72 -1.85 17.82
C GLY A 98 -11.19 -3.26 17.41
N PRO A 99 -11.77 -4.04 18.34
CA PRO A 99 -12.32 -5.36 18.04
C PRO A 99 -13.39 -5.25 16.95
N ALA A 100 -13.21 -5.98 15.85
CA ALA A 100 -14.16 -6.03 14.76
C ALA A 100 -14.18 -7.41 14.12
N SER A 101 -15.38 -7.90 13.83
CA SER A 101 -15.58 -9.09 13.01
C SER A 101 -15.54 -8.71 11.54
N ARG A 102 -14.91 -9.56 10.73
CA ARG A 102 -14.70 -9.33 9.30
C ARG A 102 -15.64 -10.22 8.49
N LEU A 103 -16.44 -9.63 7.61
CA LEU A 103 -17.31 -10.33 6.68
C LEU A 103 -16.95 -9.93 5.26
N GLU A 104 -16.80 -10.90 4.36
CA GLU A 104 -16.59 -10.65 2.93
C GLU A 104 -17.82 -11.10 2.16
N LEU A 105 -18.45 -10.18 1.42
CA LEU A 105 -19.66 -10.39 0.66
C LEU A 105 -19.38 -10.18 -0.82
N LEU A 106 -20.02 -11.00 -1.67
CA LEU A 106 -20.17 -10.70 -3.09
C LEU A 106 -21.49 -9.97 -3.28
N VAL A 107 -21.43 -8.78 -3.88
CA VAL A 107 -22.59 -7.92 -4.13
C VAL A 107 -22.70 -7.68 -5.63
N PRO A 108 -23.76 -8.17 -6.31
CA PRO A 108 -23.80 -8.21 -7.77
C PRO A 108 -23.98 -6.84 -8.43
N SER A 109 -24.50 -5.84 -7.70
CA SER A 109 -24.79 -4.50 -8.24
C SER A 109 -24.75 -3.42 -7.16
N LEU A 110 -24.71 -2.15 -7.58
CA LEU A 110 -24.82 -1.02 -6.66
C LEU A 110 -26.17 -0.98 -5.95
N GLU A 111 -27.24 -1.41 -6.60
CA GLU A 111 -28.57 -1.51 -5.99
C GLU A 111 -28.60 -2.55 -4.86
N ALA A 112 -27.97 -3.70 -5.07
CA ALA A 112 -27.86 -4.74 -4.05
C ALA A 112 -27.02 -4.30 -2.83
N LEU A 113 -26.12 -3.33 -2.99
CA LEU A 113 -25.36 -2.73 -1.88
C LEU A 113 -26.28 -2.06 -0.85
N ALA A 114 -27.43 -1.53 -1.25
CA ALA A 114 -28.41 -0.96 -0.33
C ALA A 114 -28.93 -2.01 0.67
N GLY A 115 -28.99 -3.28 0.26
CA GLY A 115 -29.31 -4.40 1.16
C GLY A 115 -28.29 -4.60 2.27
N VAL A 116 -27.00 -4.33 2.01
CA VAL A 116 -25.95 -4.39 3.04
C VAL A 116 -26.19 -3.33 4.11
N VAL A 117 -26.44 -2.09 3.69
CA VAL A 117 -26.69 -0.97 4.62
C VAL A 117 -27.96 -1.23 5.43
N ARG A 118 -29.02 -1.67 4.77
CA ARG A 118 -30.29 -2.01 5.42
C ARG A 118 -30.12 -3.12 6.47
N ALA A 119 -29.36 -4.18 6.15
CA ALA A 119 -29.11 -5.26 7.10
C ALA A 119 -28.40 -4.75 8.35
N LEU A 120 -27.37 -3.90 8.19
CA LEU A 120 -26.65 -3.28 9.30
C LEU A 120 -27.57 -2.44 10.19
N GLU A 121 -28.47 -1.65 9.59
CA GLU A 121 -29.44 -0.82 10.31
C GLU A 121 -30.47 -1.65 11.08
N GLU A 122 -31.09 -2.64 10.42
CA GLU A 122 -32.14 -3.48 11.01
C GLU A 122 -31.60 -4.35 12.16
N THR A 123 -30.37 -4.85 12.05
CA THR A 123 -29.72 -5.62 13.13
C THR A 123 -29.01 -4.74 14.15
N ARG A 124 -29.03 -3.41 13.97
CA ARG A 124 -28.32 -2.42 14.79
C ARG A 124 -26.84 -2.77 14.96
N THR A 125 -26.21 -3.31 13.92
CA THR A 125 -24.82 -3.74 13.96
C THR A 125 -23.89 -2.57 13.64
N PRO A 126 -22.99 -2.19 14.56
CA PRO A 126 -22.08 -1.06 14.32
C PRO A 126 -21.13 -1.33 13.15
N LEU A 127 -21.10 -0.43 12.17
CA LEU A 127 -20.14 -0.46 11.09
C LEU A 127 -18.82 0.18 11.55
N VAL A 128 -17.73 -0.58 11.48
CA VAL A 128 -16.37 -0.10 11.80
C VAL A 128 -15.61 0.26 10.53
N GLY A 129 -15.82 -0.48 9.45
CA GLY A 129 -15.16 -0.25 8.17
C GLY A 129 -15.91 -0.91 7.01
N LEU A 130 -15.91 -0.25 5.86
CA LEU A 130 -16.48 -0.75 4.62
C LEU A 130 -15.49 -0.49 3.50
N HIS A 131 -15.04 -1.56 2.83
CA HIS A 131 -14.19 -1.44 1.65
C HIS A 131 -14.87 -2.13 0.48
N LEU A 132 -14.93 -1.43 -0.65
CA LEU A 132 -15.61 -1.87 -1.85
C LEU A 132 -14.59 -1.97 -2.99
N PHE A 133 -14.48 -3.15 -3.56
CA PHE A 133 -13.59 -3.45 -4.68
C PHE A 133 -14.42 -4.00 -5.83
N ARG A 134 -14.03 -3.70 -7.08
CA ARG A 134 -14.60 -4.41 -8.23
C ARG A 134 -14.16 -5.87 -8.16
N GLU A 135 -15.11 -6.79 -8.31
CA GLU A 135 -14.78 -8.20 -8.42
C GLU A 135 -14.40 -8.55 -9.87
N ALA A 136 -13.44 -9.46 -10.02
CA ALA A 136 -13.01 -9.92 -11.32
C ALA A 136 -14.15 -10.67 -12.05
N GLY A 137 -14.09 -10.71 -13.38
CA GLY A 137 -15.05 -11.46 -14.19
C GLY A 137 -16.45 -10.84 -14.25
N GLY A 138 -16.62 -9.57 -13.85
CA GLY A 138 -17.91 -8.87 -13.95
C GLY A 138 -18.95 -9.32 -12.91
N LEU A 139 -18.51 -9.96 -11.82
CA LEU A 139 -19.38 -10.48 -10.75
C LEU A 139 -19.93 -9.40 -9.80
N GLY A 140 -19.75 -8.12 -10.14
CA GLY A 140 -20.14 -6.98 -9.33
C GLY A 140 -19.00 -6.51 -8.42
N PHE A 141 -19.27 -6.48 -7.12
CA PHE A 141 -18.39 -5.89 -6.11
C PHE A 141 -18.09 -6.89 -5.00
N ARG A 142 -16.82 -6.92 -4.58
CA ARG A 142 -16.42 -7.51 -3.30
C ARG A 142 -16.54 -6.46 -2.23
N VAL A 143 -17.37 -6.72 -1.22
CA VAL A 143 -17.55 -5.86 -0.06
C VAL A 143 -16.91 -6.50 1.14
N LEU A 144 -15.92 -5.82 1.70
CA LEU A 144 -15.32 -6.17 2.97
C LEU A 144 -15.96 -5.31 4.06
N LEU A 145 -16.75 -5.94 4.92
CA LEU A 145 -17.33 -5.31 6.10
C LEU A 145 -16.51 -5.64 7.33
N GLN A 146 -16.27 -4.62 8.13
CA GLN A 146 -15.74 -4.74 9.48
C GLN A 146 -16.82 -4.22 10.43
N VAL A 147 -17.29 -5.07 11.33
CA VAL A 147 -18.40 -4.74 12.24
C VAL A 147 -18.02 -4.88 13.69
N GLY A 148 -18.50 -3.96 14.52
CA GLY A 148 -18.26 -3.90 15.96
C GLY A 148 -19.15 -4.86 16.74
N ALA A 149 -19.26 -6.11 16.28
CA ALA A 149 -20.07 -7.16 16.90
C ALA A 149 -19.30 -8.48 16.92
N LEU A 150 -19.24 -9.13 18.09
CA LEU A 150 -18.65 -10.47 18.22
C LEU A 150 -19.59 -11.55 17.68
N ASP A 151 -20.90 -11.36 17.83
CA ASP A 151 -21.91 -12.24 17.24
C ASP A 151 -22.44 -11.65 15.93
N THR A 152 -22.02 -12.23 14.81
CA THR A 152 -22.41 -11.81 13.46
C THR A 152 -23.61 -12.59 12.92
N ARG A 153 -24.12 -13.60 13.64
CA ARG A 153 -25.21 -14.47 13.16
C ARG A 153 -26.48 -13.70 12.79
N PRO A 154 -26.95 -12.69 13.57
CA PRO A 154 -28.13 -11.92 13.20
C PRO A 154 -27.94 -11.15 11.89
N LEU A 155 -26.75 -10.55 11.70
CA LEU A 155 -26.40 -9.83 10.49
C LEU A 155 -26.32 -10.77 9.28
N LEU A 156 -25.65 -11.92 9.43
CA LEU A 156 -25.54 -12.92 8.37
C LEU A 156 -26.92 -13.43 7.94
N ALA A 157 -27.78 -13.81 8.88
CA ALA A 157 -29.14 -14.26 8.58
C ALA A 157 -29.94 -13.19 7.82
N ARG A 158 -29.76 -11.90 8.17
CA ARG A 158 -30.44 -10.83 7.47
C ARG A 158 -29.89 -10.58 6.06
N LEU A 159 -28.56 -10.59 5.91
CA LEU A 159 -27.91 -10.49 4.60
C LEU A 159 -28.37 -11.63 3.68
N GLU A 160 -28.41 -12.86 4.18
CA GLU A 160 -28.89 -14.02 3.42
C GLU A 160 -30.35 -13.89 3.00
N ALA A 161 -31.21 -13.40 3.90
CA ALA A 161 -32.62 -13.12 3.57
C ALA A 161 -32.78 -12.04 2.49
N LEU A 162 -31.79 -11.17 2.31
CA LEU A 162 -31.71 -10.18 1.24
C LEU A 162 -30.98 -10.71 -0.01
N GLY A 163 -30.63 -12.00 -0.04
CA GLY A 163 -29.93 -12.64 -1.15
C GLY A 163 -28.42 -12.37 -1.19
N LEU A 164 -27.85 -11.76 -0.16
CA LEU A 164 -26.44 -11.42 -0.05
C LEU A 164 -25.72 -12.48 0.78
N ARG A 165 -24.79 -13.21 0.16
CA ARG A 165 -24.08 -14.31 0.82
C ARG A 165 -22.60 -13.98 1.05
N PRO A 166 -22.03 -14.41 2.19
CA PRO A 166 -20.60 -14.28 2.43
C PRO A 166 -19.80 -15.22 1.53
N ILE A 167 -18.62 -14.76 1.08
CA ILE A 167 -17.67 -15.50 0.25
C ILE A 167 -16.94 -16.57 1.07
N ARG A 168 -16.81 -16.37 2.38
CA ARG A 168 -16.29 -17.35 3.34
C ARG A 168 -17.23 -17.44 4.54
N PRO A 169 -17.65 -18.65 4.96
CA PRO A 169 -18.40 -18.84 6.20
C PRO A 169 -17.55 -18.56 7.43
#